data_AF-A0AA44DFG3-F1
#
_entry.id   AF-A0AA44DFG3-F1
#
_cell.length_a   1.000
_cell.length_b   1.000
_cell.length_c   1.000
_cell.angle_alpha   90.00
_cell.angle_beta   90.00
_cell.angle_gamma   90.00
#
_symmetry.space_group_name_H-M   'P 1'
#
loop_
_entity.id
_entity.type
_entity.pdbx_description
1 polymer ?
#
loop_
_entity_poly.entity_id
_entity_poly.type
_entity_poly.pdbx_seq_one_letter_code
_entity_poly.pdbx_strand_id
1 'polypeptide(L)'
;MSRRSSLVRAFLALPALLLLASAPAVARAPADDRTGVAAAEGDCRPLAPGASAAAERAVAAACAQVAAGVWYTWGGGHGPQPGPTYGQVDPTDPASEHDPERLGFDCSGLVRYAYAEAAGADILNGVASQQYYTHRAAKRFTAAQGLAPLLPGDLLAWGTPQDLHHIAIYLGGGKMVEARQSGTRLTVSDVRLDGNYFGALRVNTGAVTGHVHQTWGTGVWTKAEPSTRAARVYAFPYSTTVRVQCQKRAEKVTSDGYTNDAWSYLPDYRAWVTNIYIKGPAWLDGVPTCTF
;
A
#
# COMPACT_ATOMS: atom_id res chain seq x y z
N MET A 1 48.88 101.32 -15.19
CA MET A 1 49.33 100.04 -15.78
C MET A 1 48.12 99.12 -15.92
N SER A 2 47.97 98.52 -17.09
CA SER A 2 46.71 98.07 -17.69
C SER A 2 46.17 96.74 -17.14
N ARG A 3 44.85 96.57 -17.33
CA ARG A 3 44.01 95.34 -17.32
C ARG A 3 43.21 95.11 -16.02
N ARG A 4 41.90 94.82 -16.04
CA ARG A 4 40.90 94.58 -17.09
C ARG A 4 39.50 94.72 -16.44
N SER A 5 38.55 95.30 -17.17
CA SER A 5 37.11 95.25 -16.91
C SER A 5 36.55 93.84 -17.07
N SER A 6 35.58 93.43 -16.25
CA SER A 6 34.22 93.10 -16.69
C SER A 6 33.38 92.37 -15.63
N LEU A 7 32.25 93.01 -15.31
CA LEU A 7 30.87 92.50 -15.30
C LEU A 7 30.54 91.20 -14.53
N VAL A 8 29.82 91.42 -13.44
CA VAL A 8 28.99 90.49 -12.69
C VAL A 8 27.83 89.98 -13.56
N ARG A 9 27.65 88.66 -13.64
CA ARG A 9 26.38 88.01 -13.97
C ARG A 9 26.15 86.84 -13.02
N ALA A 10 25.07 86.93 -12.25
CA ALA A 10 24.60 85.94 -11.32
C ALA A 10 24.16 84.66 -12.04
N PHE A 11 24.55 83.50 -11.50
CA PHE A 11 24.01 82.20 -11.87
C PHE A 11 23.39 81.54 -10.64
N LEU A 12 22.10 81.21 -10.78
CA LEU A 12 21.30 80.44 -9.84
C LEU A 12 21.87 79.02 -9.70
N ALA A 13 22.06 78.58 -8.45
CA ALA A 13 22.43 77.22 -8.12
C ALA A 13 21.16 76.36 -7.94
N LEU A 14 20.98 75.35 -8.79
CA LEU A 14 20.10 74.20 -8.54
C LEU A 14 20.93 73.08 -7.87
N PRO A 15 20.47 72.47 -6.77
CA PRO A 15 21.16 71.33 -6.18
C PRO A 15 20.88 70.05 -6.98
N ALA A 16 21.95 69.36 -7.39
CA ALA A 16 21.89 68.06 -8.04
C ALA A 16 21.58 66.95 -7.01
N LEU A 17 20.43 66.30 -7.19
CA LEU A 17 19.99 65.14 -6.44
C LEU A 17 20.81 63.91 -6.89
N LEU A 18 21.67 63.38 -6.02
CA LEU A 18 22.37 62.11 -6.23
C LEU A 18 21.38 60.94 -6.06
N LEU A 19 20.89 60.40 -7.18
CA LEU A 19 20.16 59.14 -7.24
C LEU A 19 21.14 57.97 -7.15
N LEU A 20 21.27 57.39 -5.96
CA LEU A 20 21.82 56.05 -5.78
C LEU A 20 20.82 55.03 -6.35
N ALA A 21 21.14 54.47 -7.51
CA ALA A 21 20.38 53.34 -8.08
C ALA A 21 20.68 52.07 -7.28
N SER A 22 19.77 51.67 -6.41
CA SER A 22 19.74 50.33 -5.83
C SER A 22 19.22 49.34 -6.86
N ALA A 23 20.08 48.43 -7.31
CA ALA A 23 19.66 47.29 -8.13
C ALA A 23 18.74 46.37 -7.32
N PRO A 24 17.67 45.80 -7.91
CA PRO A 24 16.84 44.85 -7.19
C PRO A 24 17.62 43.55 -7.00
N ALA A 25 17.79 43.13 -5.75
CA ALA A 25 18.22 41.78 -5.42
C ALA A 25 17.14 40.81 -5.92
N VAL A 26 17.43 40.09 -6.99
CA VAL A 26 16.62 38.94 -7.43
C VAL A 26 16.76 37.88 -6.35
N ALA A 27 15.76 37.80 -5.48
CA ALA A 27 15.61 36.67 -4.56
C ALA A 27 15.50 35.40 -5.40
N ARG A 28 16.51 34.54 -5.28
CA ARG A 28 16.50 33.21 -5.88
C ARG A 28 15.49 32.40 -5.07
N ALA A 29 14.32 32.16 -5.65
CA ALA A 29 13.34 31.24 -5.09
C ALA A 29 14.03 29.87 -4.84
N PRO A 30 13.73 29.18 -3.73
CA PRO A 30 14.19 27.81 -3.54
C PRO A 30 13.67 26.97 -4.70
N ALA A 31 14.55 26.18 -5.30
CA ALA A 31 14.20 25.24 -6.35
C ALA A 31 13.15 24.26 -5.79
N ASP A 32 11.95 24.34 -6.35
CA ASP A 32 10.88 23.39 -6.13
C ASP A 32 11.34 22.05 -6.72
N ASP A 33 11.72 21.11 -5.85
CA ASP A 33 12.18 19.77 -6.21
C ASP A 33 10.99 18.89 -6.64
N ARG A 34 10.28 19.34 -7.68
CA ARG A 34 9.18 18.60 -8.32
C ARG A 34 9.68 17.69 -9.44
N THR A 35 10.84 17.07 -9.29
CA THR A 35 11.24 15.98 -10.19
C THR A 35 10.63 14.66 -9.71
N GLY A 36 9.30 14.61 -9.67
CA GLY A 36 8.55 13.36 -9.82
C GLY A 36 8.28 13.18 -11.29
N VAL A 37 9.23 12.57 -12.02
CA VAL A 37 9.05 12.22 -13.43
C VAL A 37 7.80 11.36 -13.54
N ALA A 38 6.76 11.89 -14.19
CA ALA A 38 5.67 11.09 -14.71
C ALA A 38 6.31 9.99 -15.58
N ALA A 39 6.23 8.73 -15.13
CA ALA A 39 6.70 7.61 -15.91
C ALA A 39 6.02 7.67 -17.30
N ALA A 40 6.83 7.65 -18.35
CA ALA A 40 6.34 7.69 -19.72
C ALA A 40 5.38 6.50 -19.93
N GLU A 41 4.32 6.70 -20.72
CA GLU A 41 3.23 5.75 -21.00
C GLU A 41 3.66 4.33 -21.46
N GLY A 42 4.96 4.07 -21.67
CA GLY A 42 5.54 2.76 -22.03
C GLY A 42 6.03 1.88 -20.87
N ASP A 43 6.05 2.38 -19.61
CA ASP A 43 6.72 1.70 -18.49
C ASP A 43 5.79 0.86 -17.59
N CYS A 44 4.46 1.00 -17.72
CA CYS A 44 3.52 0.23 -16.92
C CYS A 44 3.07 -1.04 -17.67
N ARG A 45 3.76 -2.15 -17.39
CA ARG A 45 3.48 -3.50 -17.90
C ARG A 45 4.24 -4.55 -17.08
N PRO A 46 4.05 -5.86 -17.31
CA PRO A 46 5.01 -6.85 -16.81
C PRO A 46 6.41 -6.59 -17.39
N LEU A 47 7.40 -6.43 -16.51
CA LEU A 47 8.81 -6.14 -16.79
C LEU A 47 9.73 -7.32 -16.45
N ALA A 48 9.17 -8.47 -16.10
CA ALA A 48 9.88 -9.73 -15.90
C ALA A 48 9.02 -10.91 -16.39
N PRO A 49 9.61 -12.04 -16.80
CA PRO A 49 8.84 -13.22 -17.16
C PRO A 49 8.26 -13.94 -15.93
N GLY A 50 7.39 -14.92 -16.17
CA GLY A 50 6.90 -15.85 -15.15
C GLY A 50 5.60 -15.44 -14.46
N ALA A 51 5.04 -14.27 -14.79
CA ALA A 51 3.70 -13.88 -14.36
C ALA A 51 2.67 -14.92 -14.84
N SER A 52 1.66 -15.17 -14.00
CA SER A 52 0.49 -15.95 -14.45
C SER A 52 -0.38 -15.10 -15.37
N ALA A 53 -1.20 -15.73 -16.22
CA ALA A 53 -2.14 -14.99 -17.06
C ALA A 53 -3.10 -14.10 -16.26
N ALA A 54 -3.44 -14.49 -15.02
CA ALA A 54 -4.25 -13.66 -14.13
C ALA A 54 -3.45 -12.45 -13.59
N ALA A 55 -2.20 -12.66 -13.20
CA ALA A 55 -1.30 -11.58 -12.79
C ALA A 55 -1.06 -10.57 -13.91
N GLU A 56 -0.86 -11.03 -15.15
CA GLU A 56 -0.73 -10.16 -16.32
C GLU A 56 -1.99 -9.32 -16.55
N ARG A 57 -3.18 -9.90 -16.42
CA ARG A 57 -4.45 -9.15 -16.50
C ARG A 57 -4.58 -8.12 -15.38
N ALA A 58 -4.21 -8.46 -14.15
CA ALA A 58 -4.25 -7.53 -13.03
C ALA A 58 -3.30 -6.34 -13.26
N VAL A 59 -2.07 -6.61 -13.70
CA VAL A 59 -1.11 -5.57 -14.08
C VAL A 59 -1.66 -4.71 -15.21
N ALA A 60 -2.22 -5.30 -16.27
CA ALA A 60 -2.80 -4.57 -17.39
C ALA A 60 -3.96 -3.66 -16.94
N ALA A 61 -4.85 -4.15 -16.06
CA ALA A 61 -5.95 -3.37 -15.51
C ALA A 61 -5.45 -2.16 -14.69
N ALA A 62 -4.45 -2.35 -13.82
CA ALA A 62 -3.86 -1.25 -13.06
C ALA A 62 -3.14 -0.23 -13.98
N CYS A 63 -2.40 -0.71 -14.96
CA CYS A 63 -1.67 0.13 -15.91
C CYS A 63 -2.59 0.93 -16.83
N ALA A 64 -3.76 0.40 -17.18
CA ALA A 64 -4.79 1.17 -17.90
C ALA A 64 -5.25 2.39 -17.10
N GLN A 65 -5.32 2.29 -15.76
CA GLN A 65 -5.67 3.42 -14.90
C GLN A 65 -4.54 4.47 -14.83
N VAL A 66 -3.29 4.03 -14.84
CA VAL A 66 -2.12 4.92 -14.97
C VAL A 66 -2.16 5.68 -16.30
N ALA A 67 -2.38 4.97 -17.42
CA ALA A 67 -2.46 5.58 -18.75
C ALA A 67 -3.65 6.55 -18.89
N ALA A 68 -4.77 6.26 -18.23
CA ALA A 68 -5.91 7.17 -18.16
C ALA A 68 -5.66 8.40 -17.26
N GLY A 69 -4.51 8.48 -16.59
CA GLY A 69 -4.17 9.59 -15.70
C GLY A 69 -5.08 9.69 -14.48
N VAL A 70 -5.58 8.55 -14.00
CA VAL A 70 -6.47 8.49 -12.84
C VAL A 70 -5.76 9.03 -11.60
N TRP A 71 -6.51 9.74 -10.77
CA TRP A 71 -6.02 10.32 -9.54
C TRP A 71 -5.90 9.28 -8.44
N TYR A 72 -4.93 9.49 -7.54
CA TYR A 72 -5.09 8.99 -6.19
C TYR A 72 -6.27 9.71 -5.53
N THR A 73 -7.03 8.99 -4.70
CA THR A 73 -7.97 9.60 -3.76
C THR A 73 -8.13 8.74 -2.51
N TRP A 74 -8.01 9.34 -1.33
CA TRP A 74 -8.07 8.61 -0.05
C TRP A 74 -9.44 7.93 0.14
N GLY A 75 -9.45 6.61 0.37
CA GLY A 75 -10.68 5.81 0.44
C GLY A 75 -11.30 5.46 -0.93
N GLY A 76 -10.67 5.88 -2.03
CA GLY A 76 -11.13 5.58 -3.39
C GLY A 76 -11.03 4.10 -3.73
N GLY A 77 -11.99 3.57 -4.48
CA GLY A 77 -12.00 2.15 -4.89
C GLY A 77 -12.80 1.22 -3.99
N HIS A 78 -13.44 1.76 -2.96
CA HIS A 78 -14.11 1.00 -1.90
C HIS A 78 -15.65 1.06 -1.96
N GLY A 79 -16.20 1.39 -3.13
CA GLY A 79 -17.65 1.33 -3.37
C GLY A 79 -18.22 -0.11 -3.34
N PRO A 80 -19.55 -0.27 -3.49
CA PRO A 80 -20.21 -1.58 -3.50
C PRO A 80 -19.67 -2.55 -4.56
N GLN A 81 -19.16 -2.01 -5.67
CA GLN A 81 -18.47 -2.76 -6.73
C GLN A 81 -17.02 -2.26 -6.87
N PRO A 82 -16.07 -3.11 -7.28
CA PRO A 82 -14.73 -2.68 -7.64
C PRO A 82 -14.74 -1.65 -8.78
N GLY A 83 -13.94 -0.60 -8.66
CA GLY A 83 -13.87 0.50 -9.62
C GLY A 83 -13.62 1.84 -8.94
N PRO A 84 -13.28 2.90 -9.69
CA PRO A 84 -12.90 4.17 -9.10
C PRO A 84 -14.10 4.83 -8.40
N THR A 85 -13.83 5.45 -7.25
CA THR A 85 -14.84 6.21 -6.50
C THR A 85 -14.26 7.54 -6.05
N TYR A 86 -15.11 8.48 -5.66
CA TYR A 86 -14.65 9.67 -4.93
C TYR A 86 -14.15 9.28 -3.55
N GLY A 87 -13.12 9.98 -3.07
CA GLY A 87 -12.54 9.75 -1.77
C GLY A 87 -13.07 10.68 -0.70
N GLN A 88 -12.30 10.84 0.36
CA GLN A 88 -12.62 11.65 1.53
C GLN A 88 -11.36 12.36 2.04
N VAL A 89 -11.54 13.46 2.76
CA VAL A 89 -10.41 14.14 3.41
C VAL A 89 -9.85 13.28 4.53
N ASP A 90 -8.55 13.00 4.48
CA ASP A 90 -7.78 12.51 5.62
C ASP A 90 -7.34 13.72 6.46
N PRO A 91 -7.86 13.88 7.70
CA PRO A 91 -7.50 15.01 8.56
C PRO A 91 -6.01 15.04 8.95
N THR A 92 -5.27 13.96 8.72
CA THR A 92 -3.84 13.85 8.99
C THR A 92 -2.96 14.16 7.78
N ASP A 93 -3.53 14.26 6.57
CA ASP A 93 -2.83 14.59 5.33
C ASP A 93 -3.48 15.80 4.63
N PRO A 94 -2.88 17.00 4.72
CA PRO A 94 -3.37 18.18 4.01
C PRO A 94 -3.48 18.02 2.49
N ALA A 95 -2.70 17.12 1.87
CA ALA A 95 -2.78 16.89 0.43
C ALA A 95 -4.10 16.22 -0.01
N SER A 96 -4.87 15.67 0.96
CA SER A 96 -6.16 15.03 0.75
C SER A 96 -7.34 16.01 0.63
N GLU A 97 -7.12 17.33 0.77
CA GLU A 97 -8.18 18.36 0.71
C GLU A 97 -9.11 18.20 -0.52
N HIS A 98 -8.53 17.82 -1.67
CA HIS A 98 -9.25 17.65 -2.94
C HIS A 98 -9.64 16.21 -3.26
N ASP A 99 -9.41 15.26 -2.37
CA ASP A 99 -9.77 13.85 -2.61
C ASP A 99 -11.29 13.63 -2.78
N PRO A 100 -12.18 14.33 -2.06
CA PRO A 100 -13.63 14.29 -2.34
C PRO A 100 -14.01 14.74 -3.76
N GLU A 101 -13.15 15.48 -4.46
CA GLU A 101 -13.38 16.00 -5.81
C GLU A 101 -12.75 15.12 -6.90
N ARG A 102 -11.94 14.13 -6.50
CA ARG A 102 -11.19 13.26 -7.41
C ARG A 102 -11.81 11.87 -7.46
N LEU A 103 -12.25 11.48 -8.65
CA LEU A 103 -12.63 10.10 -8.94
C LEU A 103 -11.37 9.25 -9.15
N GLY A 104 -11.15 8.24 -8.32
CA GLY A 104 -9.91 7.47 -8.37
C GLY A 104 -9.81 6.31 -7.38
N PHE A 105 -8.58 6.01 -6.98
CA PHE A 105 -8.27 4.89 -6.09
C PHE A 105 -7.31 5.31 -4.97
N ASP A 106 -7.43 4.69 -3.80
CA ASP A 106 -6.32 4.54 -2.88
C ASP A 106 -5.51 3.27 -3.20
N CYS A 107 -4.49 2.97 -2.37
CA CYS A 107 -3.59 1.84 -2.59
C CYS A 107 -4.32 0.49 -2.69
N SER A 108 -5.19 0.19 -1.72
CA SER A 108 -5.96 -1.05 -1.68
C SER A 108 -7.10 -1.07 -2.68
N GLY A 109 -7.71 0.08 -2.98
CA GLY A 109 -8.74 0.24 -3.99
C GLY A 109 -8.23 -0.14 -5.38
N LEU A 110 -7.02 0.30 -5.74
CA LEU A 110 -6.39 -0.06 -7.01
C LEU A 110 -6.12 -1.57 -7.10
N VAL A 111 -5.59 -2.18 -6.03
CA VAL A 111 -5.34 -3.62 -5.96
C VAL A 111 -6.64 -4.42 -6.07
N ARG A 112 -7.69 -4.00 -5.35
CA ARG A 112 -9.03 -4.62 -5.39
C ARG A 112 -9.56 -4.62 -6.82
N TYR A 113 -9.54 -3.46 -7.48
CA TYR A 113 -10.00 -3.31 -8.85
C TYR A 113 -9.21 -4.20 -9.82
N ALA A 114 -7.88 -4.11 -9.80
CA ALA A 114 -7.02 -4.86 -10.71
C ALA A 114 -7.25 -6.39 -10.62
N TYR A 115 -7.36 -6.92 -9.41
CA TYR A 115 -7.59 -8.35 -9.21
C TYR A 115 -9.04 -8.77 -9.41
N ALA A 116 -10.01 -7.85 -9.25
CA ALA A 116 -11.39 -8.11 -9.64
C ALA A 116 -11.52 -8.27 -11.15
N GLU A 117 -10.89 -7.41 -11.94
CA GLU A 117 -10.82 -7.52 -13.41
C GLU A 117 -10.13 -8.84 -13.82
N ALA A 118 -9.03 -9.20 -13.16
CA ALA A 118 -8.29 -10.42 -13.48
C ALA A 118 -9.04 -11.72 -13.19
N ALA A 119 -9.84 -11.74 -12.11
CA ALA A 119 -10.58 -12.90 -11.62
C ALA A 119 -12.05 -12.95 -12.09
N GLY A 120 -12.60 -11.83 -12.56
CA GLY A 120 -14.03 -11.68 -12.87
C GLY A 120 -14.93 -11.60 -11.63
N ALA A 121 -14.37 -11.39 -10.43
CA ALA A 121 -15.09 -11.30 -9.16
C ALA A 121 -14.27 -10.55 -8.11
N ASP A 122 -14.94 -9.89 -7.16
CA ASP A 122 -14.28 -9.19 -6.05
C ASP A 122 -13.69 -10.17 -5.03
N ILE A 123 -12.40 -10.46 -5.16
CA ILE A 123 -11.67 -11.46 -4.34
C ILE A 123 -10.72 -10.84 -3.31
N LEU A 124 -10.50 -9.52 -3.36
CA LEU A 124 -9.54 -8.80 -2.51
C LEU A 124 -10.15 -7.50 -1.95
N ASN A 125 -11.40 -7.54 -1.49
CA ASN A 125 -11.99 -6.39 -0.81
C ASN A 125 -11.30 -6.11 0.54
N GLY A 126 -11.29 -4.85 0.96
CA GLY A 126 -10.72 -4.38 2.21
C GLY A 126 -9.42 -3.60 2.06
N VAL A 127 -8.87 -3.15 3.19
CA VAL A 127 -7.64 -2.34 3.26
C VAL A 127 -6.38 -3.16 3.00
N ALA A 128 -5.23 -2.50 2.82
CA ALA A 128 -3.92 -3.12 2.57
C ALA A 128 -3.62 -4.32 3.49
N SER A 129 -3.84 -4.18 4.80
CA SER A 129 -3.69 -5.28 5.76
C SER A 129 -4.58 -6.49 5.44
N GLN A 130 -5.86 -6.29 5.14
CA GLN A 130 -6.79 -7.39 4.82
C GLN A 130 -6.41 -8.10 3.53
N GLN A 131 -6.01 -7.33 2.51
CA GLN A 131 -5.53 -7.87 1.24
C GLN A 131 -4.24 -8.66 1.42
N TYR A 132 -3.32 -8.19 2.27
CA TYR A 132 -2.09 -8.91 2.55
C TYR A 132 -2.32 -10.23 3.32
N TYR A 133 -3.27 -10.24 4.27
CA TYR A 133 -3.63 -11.42 5.07
C TYR A 133 -4.69 -12.32 4.46
N THR A 134 -5.01 -12.12 3.19
CA THR A 134 -6.02 -12.92 2.50
C THR A 134 -5.69 -14.42 2.50
N HIS A 135 -6.73 -15.23 2.62
CA HIS A 135 -6.73 -16.68 2.37
C HIS A 135 -6.45 -17.03 0.89
N ARG A 136 -6.44 -16.02 0.02
CA ARG A 136 -6.07 -16.10 -1.39
C ARG A 136 -4.56 -16.03 -1.61
N ALA A 137 -3.72 -15.92 -0.57
CA ALA A 137 -2.28 -15.93 -0.75
C ALA A 137 -1.81 -17.35 -1.14
N ALA A 138 -1.32 -17.51 -2.37
CA ALA A 138 -0.64 -18.72 -2.81
C ALA A 138 0.71 -18.90 -2.12
N LYS A 139 1.39 -17.77 -1.84
CA LYS A 139 2.69 -17.72 -1.17
C LYS A 139 2.88 -16.34 -0.55
N ARG A 140 3.57 -16.27 0.58
CA ARG A 140 4.10 -15.02 1.16
C ARG A 140 5.63 -15.05 1.15
N PHE A 141 6.21 -13.86 1.03
CA PHE A 141 7.65 -13.63 0.99
C PHE A 141 8.01 -12.62 2.07
N THR A 142 9.04 -12.90 2.86
CA THR A 142 9.50 -12.00 3.90
C THR A 142 10.32 -10.86 3.31
N ALA A 143 10.40 -9.74 4.03
CA ALA A 143 11.27 -8.62 3.65
C ALA A 143 12.72 -9.05 3.36
N ALA A 144 13.26 -9.98 4.16
CA ALA A 144 14.62 -10.50 4.01
C ALA A 144 14.86 -11.25 2.68
N GLN A 145 13.81 -11.79 2.05
CA GLN A 145 13.93 -12.42 0.73
C GLN A 145 14.02 -11.40 -0.41
N GLY A 146 13.66 -10.15 -0.16
CA GLY A 146 13.67 -9.07 -1.16
C GLY A 146 12.81 -9.39 -2.39
N LEU A 147 13.23 -8.86 -3.54
CA LEU A 147 12.48 -8.95 -4.81
C LEU A 147 12.83 -10.17 -5.66
N ALA A 148 13.95 -10.84 -5.36
CA ALA A 148 14.45 -11.95 -6.18
C ALA A 148 13.44 -13.08 -6.45
N PRO A 149 12.58 -13.49 -5.49
CA PRO A 149 11.61 -14.57 -5.76
C PRO A 149 10.29 -14.06 -6.35
N LEU A 150 10.12 -12.75 -6.52
CA LEU A 150 8.87 -12.13 -6.91
C LEU A 150 8.69 -12.14 -8.42
N LEU A 151 7.43 -12.21 -8.83
CA LEU A 151 7.00 -12.20 -10.22
C LEU A 151 6.02 -11.04 -10.41
N PRO A 152 5.87 -10.51 -11.64
CA PRO A 152 4.87 -9.47 -11.88
C PRO A 152 3.49 -9.94 -11.43
N GLY A 153 2.75 -9.03 -10.82
CA GLY A 153 1.46 -9.27 -10.16
C GLY A 153 1.56 -9.56 -8.67
N ASP A 154 2.70 -9.98 -8.12
CA ASP A 154 2.84 -10.14 -6.66
C ASP A 154 2.53 -8.80 -5.96
N LEU A 155 1.80 -8.84 -4.84
CA LEU A 155 1.48 -7.65 -4.07
C LEU A 155 2.60 -7.37 -3.09
N LEU A 156 3.07 -6.13 -3.04
CA LEU A 156 4.07 -5.62 -2.11
C LEU A 156 3.36 -4.86 -0.99
N ALA A 157 3.78 -5.03 0.26
CA ALA A 157 3.17 -4.35 1.40
C ALA A 157 4.20 -3.60 2.27
N TRP A 158 3.78 -2.47 2.84
CA TRP A 158 4.56 -1.67 3.78
C TRP A 158 3.81 -1.42 5.07
N GLY A 159 4.57 -1.35 6.16
CA GLY A 159 4.11 -1.05 7.50
C GLY A 159 4.56 -2.08 8.52
N THR A 160 3.77 -2.21 9.58
CA THR A 160 4.02 -3.14 10.67
C THR A 160 3.08 -4.34 10.57
N PRO A 161 3.33 -5.46 11.28
CA PRO A 161 2.39 -6.58 11.29
C PRO A 161 0.95 -6.18 11.68
N GLN A 162 0.81 -5.15 12.54
CA GLN A 162 -0.47 -4.66 13.03
C GLN A 162 -1.10 -3.59 12.13
N ASP A 163 -0.31 -2.94 11.30
CA ASP A 163 -0.71 -1.80 10.49
C ASP A 163 0.10 -1.77 9.19
N LEU A 164 -0.36 -2.58 8.22
CA LEU A 164 0.09 -2.45 6.83
C LEU A 164 -0.72 -1.32 6.20
N HIS A 165 -0.07 -0.19 6.00
CA HIS A 165 -0.67 1.06 5.55
C HIS A 165 -0.57 1.29 4.04
N HIS A 166 0.28 0.52 3.34
CA HIS A 166 0.40 0.62 1.88
C HIS A 166 0.51 -0.74 1.21
N ILE A 167 -0.06 -0.84 0.00
CA ILE A 167 0.01 -2.03 -0.86
C ILE A 167 0.13 -1.63 -2.33
N ALA A 168 0.91 -2.38 -3.11
CA ALA A 168 1.15 -2.10 -4.53
C ALA A 168 1.30 -3.39 -5.34
N ILE A 169 1.20 -3.30 -6.67
CA ILE A 169 1.37 -4.45 -7.57
C ILE A 169 2.78 -4.41 -8.18
N TYR A 170 3.56 -5.45 -7.95
CA TYR A 170 4.90 -5.59 -8.51
C TYR A 170 4.84 -5.76 -10.03
N LEU A 171 5.68 -5.04 -10.77
CA LEU A 171 5.77 -5.14 -12.22
C LEU A 171 6.92 -6.03 -12.67
N GLY A 172 7.84 -6.43 -11.78
CA GLY A 172 9.15 -6.94 -12.20
C GLY A 172 10.19 -5.83 -12.36
N GLY A 173 11.46 -6.18 -12.56
CA GLY A 173 12.52 -5.20 -12.83
C GLY A 173 12.73 -4.15 -11.73
N GLY A 174 12.32 -4.45 -10.50
CA GLY A 174 12.38 -3.49 -9.38
C GLY A 174 11.36 -2.36 -9.44
N LYS A 175 10.32 -2.49 -10.28
CA LYS A 175 9.25 -1.50 -10.44
C LYS A 175 7.91 -2.02 -9.91
N MET A 176 7.02 -1.09 -9.59
CA MET A 176 5.64 -1.38 -9.18
C MET A 176 4.68 -0.32 -9.69
N VAL A 177 3.42 -0.70 -9.88
CA VAL A 177 2.31 0.23 -10.09
C VAL A 177 1.60 0.46 -8.75
N GLU A 178 1.35 1.73 -8.43
CA GLU A 178 0.76 2.12 -7.15
C GLU A 178 -0.12 3.36 -7.23
N ALA A 179 -1.10 3.42 -6.33
CA ALA A 179 -1.76 4.65 -5.90
C ALA A 179 -1.03 5.12 -4.64
N ARG A 180 -0.05 6.03 -4.79
CA ARG A 180 0.91 6.30 -3.71
C ARG A 180 0.35 7.16 -2.57
N GLN A 181 -0.23 8.32 -2.89
CA GLN A 181 -0.62 9.33 -1.90
C GLN A 181 -1.49 10.44 -2.53
N SER A 182 -2.19 11.18 -1.68
CA SER A 182 -3.03 12.31 -2.09
C SER A 182 -2.24 13.39 -2.84
N GLY A 183 -2.94 14.10 -3.74
CA GLY A 183 -2.34 15.10 -4.62
C GLY A 183 -1.57 14.55 -5.82
N THR A 184 -1.50 13.23 -6.00
CA THR A 184 -0.78 12.59 -7.11
C THR A 184 -1.71 11.76 -8.00
N ARG A 185 -1.25 11.42 -9.20
CA ARG A 185 -1.90 10.42 -10.07
C ARG A 185 -1.32 9.03 -9.79
N LEU A 186 -2.06 8.00 -10.19
CA LEU A 186 -1.52 6.64 -10.21
C LEU A 186 -0.25 6.61 -11.04
N THR A 187 0.76 5.88 -10.59
CA THR A 187 2.10 5.95 -11.18
C THR A 187 2.83 4.62 -11.12
N VAL A 188 3.90 4.53 -11.92
CA VAL A 188 4.94 3.51 -11.79
C VAL A 188 6.09 4.10 -10.98
N SER A 189 6.54 3.35 -9.98
CA SER A 189 7.64 3.74 -9.11
C SER A 189 8.69 2.63 -9.01
N ASP A 190 9.91 3.01 -8.62
CA ASP A 190 10.85 2.07 -8.03
C ASP A 190 10.29 1.46 -6.74
N VAL A 191 10.52 0.16 -6.57
CA VAL A 191 10.15 -0.54 -5.34
C VAL A 191 11.03 -0.05 -4.20
N ARG A 192 10.37 0.37 -3.11
CA ARG A 192 11.03 0.84 -1.89
C ARG A 192 11.26 -0.33 -0.94
N LEU A 193 12.53 -0.67 -0.69
CA LEU A 193 12.96 -1.71 0.25
C LEU A 193 13.55 -1.11 1.53
N ASP A 194 12.87 -0.10 2.08
CA ASP A 194 13.25 0.54 3.34
C ASP A 194 12.78 -0.29 4.56
N GLY A 195 13.00 0.23 5.77
CA GLY A 195 12.60 -0.44 7.02
C GLY A 195 11.09 -0.67 7.18
N ASN A 196 10.25 -0.03 6.36
CA ASN A 196 8.80 -0.28 6.34
C ASN A 196 8.41 -1.38 5.35
N TYR A 197 9.29 -1.83 4.46
CA TYR A 197 8.95 -2.94 3.55
C TYR A 197 8.69 -4.20 4.35
N PHE A 198 7.44 -4.64 4.35
CA PHE A 198 7.00 -5.75 5.18
C PHE A 198 7.24 -7.10 4.50
N GLY A 199 6.99 -7.15 3.19
CA GLY A 199 7.10 -8.35 2.38
C GLY A 199 6.19 -8.31 1.18
N ALA A 200 5.94 -9.49 0.61
CA ALA A 200 5.08 -9.63 -0.55
C ALA A 200 4.19 -10.87 -0.47
N LEU A 201 3.14 -10.90 -1.29
CA LEU A 201 2.33 -12.11 -1.49
C LEU A 201 2.03 -12.36 -2.97
N ARG A 202 1.95 -13.64 -3.32
CA ARG A 202 1.44 -14.10 -4.61
C ARG A 202 -0.03 -14.42 -4.49
N VAL A 203 -0.87 -13.82 -5.34
CA VAL A 203 -2.32 -14.02 -5.30
C VAL A 203 -2.72 -15.30 -6.03
N ASN A 204 -3.59 -16.10 -5.42
CA ASN A 204 -4.32 -17.19 -6.05
C ASN A 204 -5.71 -16.68 -6.50
N THR A 205 -5.85 -16.45 -7.80
CA THR A 205 -7.14 -16.05 -8.42
C THR A 205 -8.03 -17.24 -8.77
N GLY A 206 -7.53 -18.47 -8.62
CA GLY A 206 -8.29 -19.68 -8.86
C GLY A 206 -9.22 -20.05 -7.71
N ALA A 207 -9.75 -21.26 -7.77
CA ALA A 207 -10.56 -21.82 -6.70
C ALA A 207 -9.71 -21.92 -5.41
N VAL A 208 -10.26 -21.40 -4.31
CA VAL A 208 -9.73 -21.70 -2.98
C VAL A 208 -10.41 -22.96 -2.48
N THR A 209 -9.63 -24.00 -2.28
CA THR A 209 -10.06 -25.30 -1.73
C THR A 209 -9.68 -25.44 -0.25
N GLY A 210 -10.38 -26.30 0.49
CA GLY A 210 -10.11 -26.54 1.91
C GLY A 210 -11.01 -25.73 2.84
N HIS A 211 -10.73 -25.84 4.15
CA HIS A 211 -11.63 -25.34 5.19
C HIS A 211 -11.33 -23.88 5.49
N VAL A 212 -12.15 -22.98 4.94
CA VAL A 212 -11.99 -21.54 5.11
C VAL A 212 -12.87 -21.06 6.26
N HIS A 213 -12.26 -20.43 7.25
CA HIS A 213 -12.91 -19.92 8.43
C HIS A 213 -12.56 -18.45 8.65
N GLN A 214 -13.38 -17.75 9.42
CA GLN A 214 -13.09 -16.38 9.84
C GLN A 214 -12.58 -16.39 11.27
N THR A 215 -11.63 -15.52 11.64
CA THR A 215 -11.23 -15.34 13.03
C THR A 215 -12.09 -14.33 13.78
N TRP A 216 -12.10 -14.41 15.11
CA TRP A 216 -12.62 -13.37 15.99
C TRP A 216 -11.57 -12.28 16.24
N GLY A 217 -12.05 -11.07 16.53
CA GLY A 217 -11.24 -10.00 17.13
C GLY A 217 -10.11 -9.46 16.27
N THR A 218 -9.24 -8.71 16.95
CA THR A 218 -7.99 -8.11 16.45
C THR A 218 -6.82 -8.61 17.31
N GLY A 219 -5.59 -8.55 16.80
CA GLY A 219 -4.39 -8.91 17.56
C GLY A 219 -4.23 -10.41 17.87
N VAL A 220 -4.89 -11.30 17.13
CA VAL A 220 -4.79 -12.75 17.33
C VAL A 220 -3.42 -13.23 16.86
N TRP A 221 -2.60 -13.71 17.79
CA TRP A 221 -1.28 -14.25 17.50
C TRP A 221 -1.35 -15.74 17.13
N THR A 222 -0.80 -16.08 15.97
CA THR A 222 -0.43 -17.44 15.61
C THR A 222 0.90 -17.82 16.25
N LYS A 223 1.12 -19.13 16.37
CA LYS A 223 2.16 -19.75 17.18
C LYS A 223 2.94 -20.78 16.36
N ALA A 224 4.23 -20.90 16.61
CA ALA A 224 5.07 -21.89 15.93
C ALA A 224 4.65 -23.33 16.28
N GLU A 225 4.10 -23.52 17.47
CA GLU A 225 3.59 -24.78 18.00
C GLU A 225 2.22 -24.54 18.66
N PRO A 226 1.37 -25.56 18.88
CA PRO A 226 0.05 -25.42 19.48
C PRO A 226 0.11 -25.21 21.00
N SER A 227 0.83 -24.17 21.42
CA SER A 227 1.01 -23.74 22.79
C SER A 227 1.04 -22.21 22.87
N THR A 228 0.50 -21.67 23.94
CA THR A 228 0.53 -20.23 24.22
C THR A 228 1.95 -19.73 24.52
N ARG A 229 2.86 -20.62 24.95
CA ARG A 229 4.27 -20.32 25.23
C ARG A 229 5.17 -20.36 24.00
N ALA A 230 4.68 -20.93 22.90
CA ALA A 230 5.46 -21.02 21.67
C ALA A 230 5.72 -19.64 21.06
N ALA A 231 6.78 -19.56 20.25
CA ALA A 231 7.15 -18.37 19.52
C ALA A 231 5.96 -17.87 18.68
N ARG A 232 5.76 -16.55 18.70
CA ARG A 232 4.76 -15.87 17.88
C ARG A 232 5.24 -15.87 16.43
N VAL A 233 4.37 -16.26 15.50
CA VAL A 233 4.69 -16.26 14.06
C VAL A 233 4.02 -15.07 13.38
N TYR A 234 2.72 -14.91 13.59
CA TYR A 234 1.92 -13.93 12.87
C TYR A 234 0.86 -13.28 13.76
N ALA A 235 0.64 -11.97 13.66
CA ALA A 235 -0.50 -11.31 14.30
C ALA A 235 -1.55 -10.97 13.25
N PHE A 236 -2.78 -11.42 13.44
CA PHE A 236 -3.90 -10.92 12.64
C PHE A 236 -4.30 -9.54 13.16
N PRO A 237 -4.10 -8.44 12.41
CA PRO A 237 -4.49 -7.10 12.87
C PRO A 237 -6.01 -6.96 12.98
N TYR A 238 -6.76 -7.73 12.19
CA TYR A 238 -8.21 -7.70 12.13
C TYR A 238 -8.79 -9.11 12.05
N SER A 239 -10.13 -9.18 12.08
CA SER A 239 -10.84 -10.41 11.74
C SER A 239 -10.43 -10.84 10.34
N THR A 240 -9.79 -12.01 10.25
CA THR A 240 -9.07 -12.47 9.07
C THR A 240 -9.66 -13.80 8.63
N THR A 241 -9.85 -13.95 7.32
CA THR A 241 -10.20 -15.24 6.75
C THR A 241 -8.97 -16.13 6.68
N VAL A 242 -9.02 -17.29 7.30
CA VAL A 242 -7.92 -18.25 7.40
C VAL A 242 -8.32 -19.59 6.79
N ARG A 243 -7.37 -20.24 6.11
CA ARG A 243 -7.50 -21.64 5.72
C ARG A 243 -7.00 -22.51 6.85
N VAL A 244 -7.80 -23.47 7.27
CA VAL A 244 -7.42 -24.51 8.23
C VAL A 244 -7.14 -25.79 7.46
N GLN A 245 -5.91 -26.29 7.55
CA GLN A 245 -5.55 -27.57 6.93
C GLN A 245 -6.01 -28.75 7.79
N CYS A 246 -5.77 -28.65 9.10
CA CYS A 246 -6.11 -29.68 10.07
C CYS A 246 -6.16 -29.05 11.48
N GLN A 247 -6.69 -29.80 12.44
CA GLN A 247 -6.74 -29.41 13.85
C GLN A 247 -6.30 -30.54 14.78
N LYS A 248 -5.86 -30.22 16.00
CA LYS A 248 -5.56 -31.21 17.04
C LYS A 248 -5.84 -30.71 18.44
N ARG A 249 -5.89 -31.65 19.39
CA ARG A 249 -5.96 -31.36 20.82
C ARG A 249 -4.56 -31.06 21.34
N ALA A 250 -4.37 -29.95 22.05
CA ALA A 250 -3.09 -29.53 22.63
C ALA A 250 -3.31 -28.74 23.93
N GLU A 251 -2.58 -27.64 24.15
CA GLU A 251 -2.72 -26.83 25.36
C GLU A 251 -4.16 -26.30 25.50
N LYS A 252 -4.77 -26.48 26.68
CA LYS A 252 -6.07 -25.88 26.99
C LYS A 252 -5.90 -24.38 27.20
N VAL A 253 -6.62 -23.58 26.42
CA VAL A 253 -6.61 -22.12 26.48
C VAL A 253 -7.94 -21.63 27.02
N THR A 254 -7.90 -20.56 27.82
CA THR A 254 -9.09 -19.83 28.29
C THR A 254 -8.95 -18.36 27.91
N SER A 255 -9.95 -17.81 27.21
CA SER A 255 -10.05 -16.39 26.86
C SER A 255 -11.51 -15.97 26.87
N ASP A 256 -11.81 -14.81 27.46
CA ASP A 256 -13.15 -14.19 27.42
C ASP A 256 -14.30 -15.12 27.88
N GLY A 257 -14.02 -15.96 28.87
CA GLY A 257 -14.98 -16.93 29.40
C GLY A 257 -15.13 -18.22 28.58
N TYR A 258 -14.47 -18.33 27.43
CA TYR A 258 -14.41 -19.54 26.61
C TYR A 258 -13.17 -20.35 26.92
N THR A 259 -13.32 -21.68 26.98
CA THR A 259 -12.20 -22.60 27.20
C THR A 259 -12.28 -23.77 26.22
N ASN A 260 -11.20 -24.05 25.50
CA ASN A 260 -11.03 -25.29 24.76
C ASN A 260 -9.54 -25.64 24.59
N ASP A 261 -9.27 -26.85 24.12
CA ASP A 261 -7.93 -27.38 23.86
C ASP A 261 -7.68 -27.64 22.36
N ALA A 262 -8.51 -27.07 21.49
CA ALA A 262 -8.43 -27.28 20.06
C ALA A 262 -7.53 -26.23 19.41
N TRP A 263 -6.62 -26.71 18.56
CA TRP A 263 -5.67 -25.89 17.82
C TRP A 263 -5.70 -26.24 16.34
N SER A 264 -5.77 -25.23 15.50
CA SER A 264 -5.79 -25.36 14.05
C SER A 264 -4.45 -25.00 13.44
N TYR A 265 -3.98 -25.81 12.50
CA TYR A 265 -2.82 -25.49 11.69
C TYR A 265 -3.24 -24.72 10.44
N LEU A 266 -2.60 -23.58 10.24
CA LEU A 266 -2.85 -22.66 9.14
C LEU A 266 -1.70 -22.77 8.12
N PRO A 267 -1.89 -23.44 6.97
CA PRO A 267 -0.82 -23.69 6.01
C PRO A 267 -0.25 -22.39 5.43
N ASP A 268 -1.11 -21.40 5.22
CA ASP A 268 -0.76 -20.10 4.62
C ASP A 268 0.18 -19.27 5.52
N TYR A 269 0.26 -19.62 6.81
CA TYR A 269 1.11 -18.98 7.82
C TYR A 269 2.18 -19.92 8.38
N ARG A 270 2.10 -21.22 8.05
CA ARG A 270 2.91 -22.29 8.65
C ARG A 270 2.92 -22.20 10.18
N ALA A 271 1.76 -21.96 10.76
CA ALA A 271 1.59 -21.65 12.17
C ALA A 271 0.30 -22.25 12.72
N TRP A 272 0.23 -22.32 14.04
CA TRP A 272 -0.91 -22.77 14.82
C TRP A 272 -1.70 -21.60 15.38
N VAL A 273 -3.00 -21.76 15.51
CA VAL A 273 -3.86 -20.83 16.26
C VAL A 273 -4.80 -21.64 17.14
N THR A 274 -5.09 -21.15 18.34
CA THR A 274 -6.15 -21.76 19.16
C THR A 274 -7.51 -21.49 18.53
N ASN A 275 -8.37 -22.51 18.50
CA ASN A 275 -9.69 -22.41 17.91
C ASN A 275 -10.63 -21.48 18.69
N ILE A 276 -10.28 -21.04 19.90
CA ILE A 276 -11.01 -19.97 20.60
C ILE A 276 -11.11 -18.71 19.73
N TYR A 277 -10.09 -18.43 18.91
CA TYR A 277 -10.07 -17.26 18.04
C TYR A 277 -10.63 -17.52 16.64
N ILE A 278 -11.21 -18.70 16.37
CA ILE A 278 -11.86 -19.01 15.08
C ILE A 278 -13.38 -19.02 15.27
N LYS A 279 -14.11 -18.36 14.36
CA LYS A 279 -15.57 -18.39 14.34
C LYS A 279 -16.06 -19.81 14.06
N GLY A 280 -16.83 -20.37 14.99
CA GLY A 280 -17.41 -21.70 14.89
C GLY A 280 -17.36 -22.48 16.20
N PRO A 281 -17.65 -23.79 16.17
CA PRO A 281 -17.48 -24.68 17.31
C PRO A 281 -16.01 -24.81 17.71
N ALA A 282 -15.76 -25.24 18.96
CA ALA A 282 -14.40 -25.45 19.46
C ALA A 282 -13.60 -26.42 18.58
N TRP A 283 -14.23 -27.50 18.12
CA TRP A 283 -13.68 -28.40 17.10
C TRP A 283 -14.40 -28.12 15.79
N LEU A 284 -13.66 -27.68 14.76
CA LEU A 284 -14.24 -27.21 13.51
C LEU A 284 -14.79 -28.37 12.69
N ASP A 285 -16.04 -28.26 12.23
CA ASP A 285 -16.67 -29.32 11.45
C ASP A 285 -16.00 -29.51 10.09
N GLY A 286 -15.83 -30.77 9.69
CA GLY A 286 -15.21 -31.15 8.41
C GLY A 286 -13.69 -31.00 8.35
N VAL A 287 -13.06 -30.28 9.28
CA VAL A 287 -11.60 -30.13 9.34
C VAL A 287 -10.97 -31.43 9.89
N PRO A 288 -10.02 -32.07 9.18
CA PRO A 288 -9.41 -33.32 9.61
C PRO A 288 -8.47 -33.13 10.82
N THR A 289 -8.22 -34.22 11.55
CA THR A 289 -7.22 -34.22 12.62
C THR A 289 -5.80 -34.18 12.04
N CYS A 290 -4.91 -33.36 12.61
CA CYS A 290 -3.51 -33.32 12.17
C CYS A 290 -2.78 -34.64 12.48
N THR A 291 -1.93 -35.07 11.55
CA THR A 291 -1.09 -36.27 11.69
C THR A 291 0.34 -35.95 12.13
N PHE A 292 0.62 -34.69 12.48
CA PHE A 292 1.92 -34.14 12.88
C PHE A 292 1.79 -33.19 14.08
#